data_AF-A0A829A988-F1
#
_entry.id   AF-A0A829A988-F1
#
_cell.length_a   1.000
_cell.length_b   1.000
_cell.length_c   1.000
_cell.angle_alpha   90.00
_cell.angle_beta   90.00
_cell.angle_gamma   90.00
#
_symmetry.space_group_name_H-M   'P 1'
#
loop_
_entity.id
_entity.type
_entity.pdbx_description
1 polymer ?
#
loop_
_entity_poly.entity_id
_entity_poly.type
_entity_poly.pdbx_seq_one_letter_code
_entity_poly.pdbx_strand_id
1 'polypeptide(L)'
;MIPRFRAWYTPFKGKTIGQEMKYGQAGRLITHAEMAPDKYVLMQSTGLKDKNGVEIFEGDIVLADGMKKIVTFGEQRHEEDFGDLVYYIGFNVYTRMGYSSVIPVEYEVIGNIWENSELLEEQ
;
A
#
# COMPACT_ATOMS: atom_id res chain seq x y z
N MET A 1 -5.82 4.73 -15.92
CA MET A 1 -4.52 4.45 -15.26
C MET A 1 -4.07 3.06 -15.67
N ILE A 2 -2.79 2.85 -15.96
CA ILE A 2 -2.25 1.51 -16.26
C ILE A 2 -1.91 0.84 -14.92
N PRO A 3 -2.42 -0.38 -14.63
CA PRO A 3 -2.10 -1.09 -13.39
C PRO A 3 -0.59 -1.35 -13.28
N ARG A 4 0.00 -1.00 -12.13
CA ARG A 4 1.38 -1.31 -11.78
C ARG A 4 1.39 -2.23 -10.57
N PHE A 5 2.35 -3.14 -10.56
CA PHE A 5 2.54 -4.12 -9.49
C PHE A 5 4.00 -4.14 -9.07
N ARG A 6 4.20 -4.48 -7.80
CA ARG A 6 5.46 -4.98 -7.25
C ARG A 6 5.13 -6.31 -6.56
N ALA A 7 6.14 -7.13 -6.28
CA ALA A 7 5.92 -8.41 -5.63
C ALA A 7 6.93 -8.66 -4.52
N TRP A 8 6.48 -9.21 -3.40
CA TRP A 8 7.37 -9.79 -2.41
C TRP A 8 7.68 -11.22 -2.81
N TYR A 9 8.97 -11.49 -3.07
CA TYR A 9 9.42 -12.82 -3.47
C TYR A 9 9.94 -13.59 -2.26
N THR A 10 9.44 -14.81 -2.06
CA THR A 10 9.83 -15.73 -1.00
C THR A 10 10.22 -17.10 -1.60
N PRO A 11 11.49 -17.28 -2.03
CA PRO A 11 11.92 -18.49 -2.73
C PRO A 11 11.74 -19.77 -1.91
N PHE A 12 11.88 -19.65 -0.59
CA PHE A 12 11.88 -20.74 0.37
C PHE A 12 10.82 -20.51 1.44
N LYS A 13 9.81 -21.37 1.47
CA LYS A 13 8.67 -21.27 2.40
C LYS A 13 9.14 -21.25 3.85
N GLY A 14 8.71 -20.25 4.61
CA GLY A 14 9.02 -20.10 6.04
C GLY A 14 10.49 -19.76 6.33
N LYS A 15 11.28 -19.36 5.33
CA LYS A 15 12.65 -18.89 5.49
C LYS A 15 12.77 -17.45 5.02
N THR A 16 13.55 -16.64 5.73
CA THR A 16 13.86 -15.25 5.36
C THR A 16 14.96 -15.14 4.30
N ILE A 17 15.72 -16.22 4.07
CA ILE A 17 16.83 -16.22 3.12
C ILE A 17 16.33 -16.03 1.68
N GLY A 18 16.95 -15.10 0.95
CA GLY A 18 16.65 -14.81 -0.45
C GLY A 18 15.30 -14.11 -0.67
N GLN A 19 14.65 -13.63 0.38
CA GLN A 19 13.47 -12.79 0.23
C GLN A 19 13.86 -11.40 -0.28
N GLU A 20 13.08 -10.86 -1.21
CA GLU A 20 13.34 -9.53 -1.77
C GLU A 20 12.11 -8.95 -2.49
N MET A 21 12.08 -7.62 -2.60
CA MET A 21 11.11 -6.93 -3.43
C MET A 21 11.48 -7.03 -4.92
N LYS A 22 10.50 -7.45 -5.73
CA LYS A 22 10.58 -7.53 -7.18
C LYS A 22 9.76 -6.43 -7.82
N TYR A 23 10.42 -5.69 -8.71
CA TYR A 23 9.84 -4.65 -9.55
C TYR A 23 9.97 -5.05 -11.02
N GLY A 24 9.05 -4.57 -11.85
CA GLY A 24 9.12 -4.81 -13.28
C GLY A 24 7.79 -4.61 -13.97
N GLN A 25 7.70 -5.12 -15.20
CA GLN A 25 6.46 -5.09 -15.96
C GLN A 25 5.37 -5.91 -15.26
N ALA A 26 4.17 -5.35 -15.19
CA ALA A 26 3.01 -5.98 -14.58
C ALA A 26 2.79 -7.42 -15.10
N GLY A 27 2.79 -7.60 -16.43
CA GLY A 27 2.62 -8.92 -17.05
C GLY A 27 3.64 -9.95 -16.57
N ARG A 28 4.91 -9.55 -16.44
CA ARG A 28 5.96 -10.46 -15.94
C ARG A 28 5.70 -10.85 -14.49
N LEU A 29 5.43 -9.89 -13.61
CA LEU A 29 5.19 -10.18 -12.18
C LEU A 29 3.96 -11.06 -11.99
N ILE A 30 2.87 -10.77 -12.70
CA ILE A 30 1.64 -11.57 -12.69
C ILE A 30 1.93 -13.00 -13.14
N THR A 31 2.63 -13.20 -14.25
CA THR A 31 3.00 -14.55 -14.71
C THR A 31 3.83 -15.32 -13.67
N HIS A 32 4.77 -14.66 -12.98
CA HIS A 32 5.55 -15.35 -11.93
C HIS A 32 4.68 -15.74 -10.74
N ALA A 33 3.73 -14.88 -10.35
CA ALA A 33 2.78 -15.17 -9.28
C ALA A 33 1.79 -16.26 -9.67
N GLU A 34 1.32 -16.32 -10.92
CA GLU A 34 0.47 -17.41 -11.40
C GLU A 34 1.22 -18.75 -11.42
N MET A 35 2.49 -18.75 -11.83
CA MET A 35 3.30 -19.98 -11.89
C MET A 35 3.77 -20.47 -10.51
N ALA A 36 3.94 -19.56 -9.54
CA ALA A 36 4.42 -19.87 -8.20
C ALA A 36 3.73 -19.00 -7.14
N PRO A 37 2.42 -19.20 -6.90
CA PRO A 37 1.61 -18.34 -6.04
C PRO A 37 2.09 -18.32 -4.58
N ASP A 38 2.65 -19.43 -4.10
CA ASP A 38 3.20 -19.53 -2.76
C ASP A 38 4.51 -18.74 -2.56
N LYS A 39 5.14 -18.30 -3.66
CA LYS A 39 6.44 -17.61 -3.64
C LYS A 39 6.36 -16.13 -3.96
N TYR A 40 5.24 -15.66 -4.50
CA TYR A 40 5.10 -14.27 -4.93
C TYR A 40 3.81 -13.70 -4.38
N VAL A 41 3.95 -12.66 -3.57
CA VAL A 41 2.80 -11.88 -3.12
C VAL A 41 2.76 -10.58 -3.91
N LEU A 42 1.78 -10.43 -4.79
CA LEU A 42 1.58 -9.21 -5.57
C LEU A 42 1.03 -8.10 -4.69
N MET A 43 1.49 -6.88 -4.95
CA MET A 43 0.98 -5.64 -4.35
C MET A 43 0.67 -4.66 -5.47
N GLN A 44 -0.57 -4.18 -5.51
CA GLN A 44 -1.01 -3.25 -6.54
C GLN A 44 -0.66 -1.80 -6.18
N SER A 45 -0.28 -1.01 -7.17
CA SER A 45 -0.17 0.44 -7.04
C SER A 45 -1.53 1.10 -6.82
N THR A 46 -1.57 2.07 -5.91
CA THR A 46 -2.72 2.98 -5.73
C THR A 46 -2.83 4.02 -6.85
N GLY A 47 -1.72 4.26 -7.57
CA GLY A 47 -1.56 5.35 -8.52
C GLY A 47 -1.35 6.72 -7.90
N LEU A 48 -1.39 6.82 -6.56
CA LEU A 48 -1.05 8.02 -5.81
C LEU A 48 0.43 8.05 -5.47
N LYS A 49 0.92 9.26 -5.23
CA LYS A 49 2.28 9.50 -4.72
C LYS A 49 2.19 10.18 -3.36
N ASP A 50 3.14 9.85 -2.51
CA ASP A 50 3.35 10.47 -1.21
C ASP A 50 3.97 11.87 -1.36
N LYS A 51 4.19 12.56 -0.23
CA LYS A 51 4.77 13.93 -0.24
C LYS A 51 6.19 14.01 -0.82
N ASN A 52 6.91 12.89 -0.84
CA ASN A 52 8.27 12.76 -1.38
C ASN A 52 8.28 12.30 -2.85
N GLY A 53 7.10 12.14 -3.47
CA GLY A 53 6.95 11.68 -4.85
C GLY A 53 7.13 10.16 -5.02
N VAL A 54 7.21 9.41 -3.92
CA VAL A 54 7.25 7.95 -3.89
C VAL A 54 5.85 7.43 -4.15
N GLU A 55 5.76 6.45 -5.04
CA GLU A 55 4.48 5.82 -5.36
C GLU A 55 4.01 4.91 -4.22
N ILE A 56 2.72 5.01 -3.88
CA ILE A 56 2.11 4.23 -2.81
C ILE A 56 1.51 2.93 -3.40
N PHE A 57 1.85 1.80 -2.80
CA PHE A 57 1.37 0.47 -3.13
C PHE A 57 0.63 -0.16 -1.95
N GLU A 58 -0.18 -1.18 -2.24
CA GLU A 58 -0.71 -2.09 -1.23
C GLU A 58 0.41 -2.66 -0.35
N GLY A 59 0.14 -2.78 0.95
CA GLY A 59 1.10 -3.24 1.96
C GLY A 59 2.16 -2.21 2.36
N ASP A 60 2.18 -1.00 1.78
CA ASP A 60 3.00 0.08 2.32
C ASP A 60 2.52 0.49 3.72
N ILE A 61 3.47 0.88 4.55
CA ILE A 61 3.24 1.52 5.83
C ILE A 61 3.45 3.01 5.60
N VAL A 62 2.38 3.78 5.73
CA VAL A 62 2.39 5.23 5.55
C VAL A 62 2.22 5.94 6.88
N LEU A 63 2.93 7.05 7.06
CA LEU A 63 2.67 8.01 8.13
C LEU A 63 1.69 9.06 7.60
N ALA A 64 0.59 9.27 8.32
CA ALA A 64 -0.40 10.31 8.03
C ALA A 64 -0.82 10.96 9.34
N ASP A 65 -0.65 12.28 9.46
CA ASP A 65 -0.99 13.05 10.66
C ASP A 65 -0.41 12.44 11.97
N GLY A 66 0.82 11.92 11.89
CA GLY A 66 1.51 11.29 13.01
C GLY A 66 1.08 9.86 13.34
N MET A 67 0.12 9.29 12.60
CA MET A 67 -0.35 7.92 12.77
C MET A 67 0.17 7.01 11.66
N LYS A 68 0.67 5.82 12.02
CA LYS A 68 1.06 4.77 11.07
C LYS A 68 -0.19 4.05 10.55
N LYS A 69 -0.23 3.77 9.25
CA LYS A 69 -1.33 3.05 8.59
C LYS A 69 -0.78 2.08 7.54
N ILE A 70 -1.34 0.88 7.48
CA ILE A 70 -1.07 -0.06 6.40
C ILE A 70 -2.01 0.24 5.24
N VAL A 71 -1.47 0.35 4.03
CA VAL A 71 -2.25 0.56 2.81
C VAL A 71 -2.92 -0.74 2.39
N THR A 72 -4.25 -0.75 2.32
CA THR A 72 -5.05 -1.91 1.94
C THR A 72 -6.15 -1.51 0.95
N PHE A 73 -6.59 -2.48 0.14
CA PHE A 73 -7.76 -2.34 -0.72
C PHE A 73 -8.96 -3.05 -0.08
N GLY A 74 -10.12 -2.40 -0.07
CA GLY A 74 -11.36 -3.01 0.43
C GLY A 74 -12.41 -1.98 0.79
N GLU A 75 -13.42 -2.43 1.55
CA GLU A 75 -14.42 -1.55 2.12
C GLU A 75 -13.81 -0.66 3.20
N GLN A 76 -14.00 0.65 3.06
CA GLN A 76 -13.54 1.67 3.97
C GLN A 76 -14.74 2.33 4.62
N ARG A 77 -14.64 2.51 5.93
CA ARG A 77 -15.54 3.35 6.72
C ARG A 77 -14.76 4.57 7.18
N HIS A 78 -15.22 5.75 6.79
CA HIS A 78 -14.63 7.02 7.18
C HIS A 78 -15.69 7.88 7.86
N GLU A 79 -15.33 8.48 8.99
CA GLU A 79 -16.16 9.48 9.66
C GLU A 79 -15.69 10.86 9.23
N GLU A 80 -16.55 11.63 8.56
CA GLU A 80 -16.27 13.00 8.17
C GLU A 80 -16.49 13.97 9.31
N ASP A 81 -16.04 15.22 9.12
CA ASP A 81 -16.33 16.32 10.03
C ASP A 81 -17.85 16.36 10.28
N PHE A 82 -18.27 16.51 11.54
CA PHE A 82 -19.66 16.49 12.01
C PHE A 82 -20.34 15.12 12.18
N GLY A 83 -19.61 14.01 12.01
CA GLY A 83 -20.08 12.67 12.38
C GLY A 83 -20.79 11.90 11.28
N ASP A 84 -20.76 12.40 10.04
CA ASP A 84 -21.28 11.69 8.88
C ASP A 84 -20.41 10.48 8.55
N LEU A 85 -21.03 9.34 8.27
CA LEU A 85 -20.34 8.10 7.91
C LEU A 85 -20.37 7.89 6.41
N VAL A 86 -19.19 7.88 5.80
CA VAL A 86 -19.00 7.58 4.39
C VAL A 86 -18.42 6.19 4.22
N TYR A 87 -19.04 5.41 3.32
CA TYR A 87 -18.60 4.09 2.93
C TYR A 87 -18.14 4.12 1.49
N TYR A 88 -16.94 3.63 1.22
CA TYR A 88 -16.42 3.49 -0.14
C TYR A 88 -15.58 2.22 -0.28
N ILE A 89 -15.49 1.73 -1.51
CA ILE A 89 -14.63 0.59 -1.86
C ILE A 89 -13.41 1.13 -2.59
N GLY A 90 -12.22 0.87 -2.07
CA GLY A 90 -10.99 1.32 -2.68
C GLY A 90 -9.78 1.17 -1.78
N PHE A 91 -8.70 1.84 -2.15
CA PHE A 91 -7.56 1.97 -1.26
C PHE A 91 -7.89 2.87 -0.09
N ASN A 92 -7.41 2.52 1.09
CA ASN A 92 -7.59 3.29 2.31
C ASN A 92 -6.67 4.54 2.40
N VAL A 93 -6.20 5.04 1.26
CA VAL A 93 -5.49 6.31 1.11
C VAL A 93 -6.37 7.26 0.31
N TYR A 94 -6.54 8.49 0.81
CA TYR A 94 -7.47 9.45 0.24
C TYR A 94 -6.91 10.87 0.32
N THR A 95 -7.37 11.74 -0.56
CA THR A 95 -7.14 13.18 -0.43
C THR A 95 -8.24 13.76 0.46
N ARG A 96 -7.91 14.65 1.42
CA ARG A 96 -8.94 15.39 2.15
C ARG A 96 -9.61 16.37 1.19
N MET A 97 -10.92 16.27 1.04
CA MET A 97 -11.69 17.28 0.31
C MET A 97 -12.19 18.32 1.32
N GLY A 98 -11.76 19.58 1.21
CA GLY A 98 -12.28 20.70 2.00
C GLY A 98 -13.24 21.57 1.19
N TYR A 99 -14.04 22.40 1.86
CA TYR A 99 -15.08 23.30 1.28
C TYR A 99 -14.58 24.36 0.28
N SER A 100 -13.33 24.33 -0.16
CA SER A 100 -12.82 25.19 -1.25
C SER A 100 -11.59 24.64 -1.98
N SER A 101 -11.04 23.51 -1.54
CA SER A 101 -9.78 22.97 -2.07
C SER A 101 -9.57 21.51 -1.67
N VAL A 102 -8.92 20.75 -2.57
CA VAL A 102 -8.36 19.44 -2.25
C VAL A 102 -7.14 19.69 -1.37
N ILE A 103 -7.22 19.36 -0.08
CA ILE A 103 -6.06 19.35 0.82
C ILE A 103 -5.48 17.94 0.74
N PRO A 104 -4.29 17.74 0.14
CA PRO A 104 -3.68 16.41 0.15
C PRO A 104 -3.41 16.01 1.59
N VAL A 105 -3.85 14.81 2.00
CA VAL A 105 -3.31 14.18 3.20
C VAL A 105 -1.84 13.91 2.89
N GLU A 106 -0.94 14.44 3.72
CA GLU A 106 0.49 14.24 3.54
C GLU A 106 0.88 12.83 4.01
N TYR A 107 0.68 11.86 3.12
CA TYR A 107 1.25 10.54 3.31
C TYR A 107 2.76 10.60 3.11
N GLU A 108 3.48 9.84 3.93
CA GLU A 108 4.89 9.50 3.73
C GLU A 108 5.03 7.99 3.83
N VAL A 109 5.55 7.35 2.78
CA VAL A 109 5.87 5.92 2.84
C VAL A 109 7.11 5.75 3.71
N ILE A 110 6.95 5.05 4.85
CA ILE A 110 8.04 4.80 5.81
C ILE A 110 8.56 3.36 5.77
N GLY A 111 7.90 2.48 5.01
CA GLY A 111 8.28 1.08 4.85
C GLY A 111 7.15 0.26 4.25
N ASN A 112 7.27 -1.05 4.28
CA ASN A 112 6.17 -1.96 3.95
C ASN A 112 6.13 -3.17 4.89
N ILE A 113 5.00 -3.86 4.94
CA ILE A 113 4.77 -4.99 5.88
C ILE A 113 5.72 -6.18 5.68
N TRP A 114 6.44 -6.25 4.56
CA TRP A 114 7.35 -7.35 4.24
C TRP A 114 8.79 -7.06 4.64
N GLU A 115 9.29 -5.89 4.29
CA GLU A 115 10.67 -5.48 4.57
C GLU A 115 10.82 -4.82 5.93
N ASN A 116 9.73 -4.27 6.49
CA ASN A 116 9.74 -3.45 7.69
C ASN A 116 8.66 -3.85 8.69
N SER A 117 8.52 -5.16 8.95
CA SER A 117 7.53 -5.69 9.89
C SER A 117 7.69 -5.09 11.30
N GLU A 118 8.90 -4.70 11.69
CA GLU A 118 9.22 -4.05 12.96
C GLU A 118 8.48 -2.71 13.16
N LEU A 119 8.11 -2.02 12.07
CA LEU A 119 7.37 -0.75 12.15
C LEU A 119 5.95 -0.92 12.71
N LEU A 120 5.44 -2.16 12.76
CA LEU A 120 4.13 -2.50 13.29
C LEU A 120 4.13 -2.79 14.80
N GLU A 121 5.31 -2.95 15.42
CA GLU A 121 5.45 -3.34 16.83
C GLU A 121 5.43 -2.14 17.80
N GLU A 122 5.64 -0.93 17.29
CA GLU A 122 5.58 0.32 18.08
C GLU A 122 4.15 0.89 18.11
N GLN A 123 3.39 0.55 19.15
CA GLN A 123 2.18 1.27 19.59
C GLN A 123 2.37 1.80 21.01
#